data_AF-A0A973ADY4-F1
#
_entry.id   AF-A0A973ADY4-F1
#
_cell.length_a   1.000
_cell.length_b   1.000
_cell.length_c   1.000
_cell.angle_alpha   90.00
_cell.angle_beta   90.00
_cell.angle_gamma   90.00
#
_symmetry.space_group_name_H-M   'P 1'
#
loop_
_entity.id
_entity.type
_entity.pdbx_description
1 polymer ?
#
loop_
_entity_poly.entity_id
_entity_poly.type
_entity_poly.pdbx_seq_one_letter_code
_entity_poly.pdbx_strand_id
1 'polypeptide(L)'
;MLLPRAPALVAGVRQAAWLSPDGEIEDLSHAEVAARINPKLIPIVCHAPATARRLGMAPFAAFDVLELFAFVRPARFALPTPRGLAEALDLALPGTLEREAESLLAASAALLAELSERAGGLGDAQAAPVARAMQLGGWPWADLV
;
A
#
# COMPACT_ATOMS: atom_id res chain seq x y z
N MET A 1 6.15 -12.42 -7.86
CA MET A 1 6.67 -11.03 -7.96
C MET A 1 7.21 -10.61 -6.59
N LEU A 2 8.27 -9.79 -6.53
CA LEU A 2 8.84 -9.32 -5.26
C LEU A 2 8.19 -7.99 -4.87
N LEU A 3 7.77 -7.84 -3.61
CA LEU A 3 7.32 -6.56 -3.06
C LEU A 3 8.49 -5.56 -2.91
N PRO A 4 8.24 -4.24 -2.89
CA PRO A 4 9.28 -3.29 -2.53
C PRO A 4 9.77 -3.59 -1.11
N ARG A 5 11.09 -3.46 -0.88
CA ARG A 5 11.67 -3.55 0.48
C ARG A 5 11.37 -2.26 1.25
N ALA A 6 10.11 -2.10 1.62
CA ALA A 6 9.56 -0.96 2.32
C ALA A 6 8.76 -1.41 3.54
N PRO A 7 8.75 -0.65 4.63
CA PRO A 7 7.92 -0.97 5.80
C PRO A 7 6.44 -0.77 5.46
N ALA A 8 5.56 -1.61 6.00
CA ALA A 8 4.13 -1.36 6.00
C ALA A 8 3.75 -0.55 7.25
N LEU A 9 2.97 0.49 7.06
CA LEU A 9 2.56 1.43 8.11
C LEU A 9 1.03 1.55 8.14
N VAL A 10 0.46 1.31 9.32
CA VAL A 10 -0.96 1.52 9.58
C VAL A 10 -1.12 2.46 10.76
N ALA A 11 -1.70 3.62 10.52
CA ALA A 11 -2.01 4.57 11.57
C ALA A 11 -3.36 4.23 12.24
N GLY A 12 -3.33 3.79 13.49
CA GLY A 12 -4.48 3.64 14.37
C GLY A 12 -4.83 4.94 15.11
N VAL A 13 -5.83 4.87 16.00
CA VAL A 13 -6.36 6.06 16.71
C VAL A 13 -5.33 6.72 17.63
N ARG A 14 -4.54 5.92 18.35
CA ARG A 14 -3.56 6.41 19.36
C ARG A 14 -2.11 6.04 19.05
N GLN A 15 -1.94 5.01 18.24
CA GLN A 15 -0.66 4.40 17.89
C GLN A 15 -0.69 3.99 16.42
N ALA A 16 0.42 3.51 15.91
CA ALA A 16 0.56 2.97 14.58
C ALA A 16 1.34 1.65 14.65
N ALA A 17 0.96 0.70 13.80
CA ALA A 17 1.76 -0.48 13.57
C ALA A 17 2.77 -0.19 12.46
N TRP A 18 4.02 -0.57 12.71
CA TRP A 18 5.13 -0.50 11.78
C TRP A 18 5.69 -1.90 11.57
N LEU A 19 5.43 -2.47 10.40
CA LEU A 19 5.97 -3.76 9.99
C LEU A 19 7.17 -3.51 9.08
N SER A 20 8.37 -3.84 9.56
CA SER A 20 9.60 -3.69 8.80
C SER A 20 9.70 -4.67 7.62
N PRO A 21 10.54 -4.40 6.61
CA PRO A 21 10.77 -5.33 5.50
C PRO A 21 11.30 -6.71 5.93
N ASP A 22 11.87 -6.81 7.12
CA ASP A 22 12.46 -8.05 7.65
C ASP A 22 11.47 -8.84 8.53
N GLY A 23 10.23 -8.35 8.68
CA GLY A 23 9.14 -9.06 9.38
C GLY A 23 8.88 -8.61 10.81
N GLU A 24 9.71 -7.72 11.37
CA GLU A 24 9.54 -7.20 12.73
C GLU A 24 8.38 -6.20 12.80
N ILE A 25 7.51 -6.36 13.80
CA ILE A 25 6.36 -5.49 14.04
C ILE A 25 6.59 -4.66 15.30
N GLU A 26 6.44 -3.35 15.17
CA GLU A 26 6.53 -2.40 16.27
C GLU A 26 5.23 -1.62 16.41
N ASP A 27 4.75 -1.46 17.65
CA ASP A 27 3.74 -0.48 18.01
C ASP A 27 4.44 0.85 18.33
N LEU A 28 4.16 1.88 17.54
CA LEU A 28 4.78 3.20 17.65
C LEU A 28 3.74 4.27 17.95
N SER A 29 4.14 5.28 18.72
CA SER A 29 3.40 6.54 18.76
C SER A 29 3.45 7.25 17.41
N HIS A 30 2.48 8.13 17.15
CA HIS A 30 2.49 8.94 15.93
C HIS A 30 3.75 9.82 15.81
N ALA A 31 4.29 10.29 16.93
CA ALA A 31 5.52 11.08 16.96
C ALA A 31 6.76 10.26 16.56
N GLU A 32 6.85 9.00 17.00
CA GLU A 32 7.93 8.09 16.60
C GLU A 32 7.85 7.75 15.10
N VAL A 33 6.64 7.54 14.57
CA VAL A 33 6.45 7.37 13.12
C VAL A 33 6.90 8.62 12.37
N ALA A 34 6.46 9.81 12.81
CA ALA A 34 6.84 11.07 12.18
C ALA A 34 8.36 11.30 12.18
N ALA A 35 9.06 10.88 13.23
CA ALA A 35 10.52 10.95 13.31
C ALA A 35 11.23 9.96 12.36
N ARG A 36 10.59 8.84 12.00
CA ARG A 36 11.13 7.83 11.07
C ARG A 36 10.92 8.21 9.60
N ILE A 37 9.77 8.77 9.27
CA ILE A 37 9.43 9.13 7.89
C ILE A 37 10.33 10.25 7.38
N ASN A 38 10.95 10.01 6.23
CA ASN A 38 11.83 10.96 5.55
C ASN A 38 11.76 10.72 4.03
N PRO A 39 12.27 11.65 3.20
CA PRO A 39 12.13 11.54 1.74
C PRO A 39 12.73 10.28 1.09
N LYS A 40 13.60 9.54 1.78
CA LYS A 40 14.19 8.30 1.26
C LYS A 40 13.41 7.05 1.66
N LEU A 41 12.43 7.18 2.56
CA LEU A 41 11.64 6.08 3.10
C LEU A 41 10.20 6.21 2.62
N ILE A 42 9.83 5.34 1.68
CA ILE A 42 8.50 5.31 1.06
C ILE A 42 7.76 4.09 1.65
N PRO A 43 6.92 4.26 2.70
CA PRO A 43 6.23 3.13 3.31
C PRO A 43 5.08 2.62 2.43
N ILE A 44 4.68 1.38 2.66
CA ILE A 44 3.43 0.81 2.16
C ILE A 44 2.31 1.21 3.11
N VAL A 45 1.25 1.84 2.58
CA VAL A 45 0.12 2.33 3.37
C VAL A 45 -1.19 2.05 2.63
N CYS A 46 -2.32 2.15 3.34
CA CYS A 46 -3.62 2.27 2.69
C CYS A 46 -4.12 3.70 2.84
N HIS A 47 -4.39 4.38 1.73
CA HIS A 47 -4.88 5.75 1.70
C HIS A 47 -3.89 6.74 2.37
N ALA A 48 -2.84 7.11 1.63
CA ALA A 48 -1.74 7.96 2.10
C ALA A 48 -2.22 9.33 2.63
N PRO A 49 -3.14 10.07 1.98
CA PRO A 49 -3.67 11.31 2.54
C PRO A 49 -4.33 11.15 3.91
N ALA A 50 -5.12 10.08 4.12
CA ALA A 50 -5.75 9.82 5.40
C ALA A 50 -4.73 9.40 6.46
N THR A 51 -3.74 8.61 6.07
CA THR A 51 -2.62 8.20 6.93
C THR A 51 -1.82 9.41 7.40
N ALA A 52 -1.40 10.30 6.49
CA ALA A 52 -0.67 11.52 6.83
C ALA A 52 -1.46 12.42 7.79
N ARG A 53 -2.75 12.65 7.51
CA ARG A 53 -3.63 13.42 8.40
C ARG A 53 -3.73 12.80 9.79
N ARG A 54 -3.84 11.47 9.87
CA ARG A 54 -3.93 10.75 11.16
C ARG A 54 -2.64 10.85 11.97
N LEU A 55 -1.50 10.87 11.31
CA LEU A 55 -0.17 11.05 11.93
C LEU A 55 0.16 12.52 12.24
N GLY A 56 -0.69 13.48 11.85
CA GLY A 56 -0.43 14.91 12.02
C GLY A 56 0.72 15.43 11.14
N MET A 57 0.95 14.80 9.99
CA MET A 57 2.07 15.08 9.09
C MET A 57 1.60 15.73 7.79
N ALA A 58 2.53 16.43 7.12
CA ALA A 58 2.36 16.78 5.72
C ALA A 58 2.28 15.51 4.84
N PRO A 59 1.67 15.59 3.64
CA PRO A 59 1.70 14.48 2.69
C PRO A 59 3.13 13.99 2.42
N PHE A 60 3.29 12.67 2.30
CA PHE A 60 4.57 12.01 2.02
C PHE A 60 4.38 10.96 0.93
N ALA A 61 5.46 10.65 0.21
CA ALA A 61 5.44 9.59 -0.81
C ALA A 61 5.20 8.24 -0.15
N ALA A 62 4.29 7.44 -0.71
CA ALA A 62 3.97 6.13 -0.19
C ALA A 62 3.59 5.16 -1.32
N PHE A 63 3.87 3.89 -1.10
CA PHE A 63 3.27 2.80 -1.85
C PHE A 63 1.82 2.63 -1.37
N ASP A 64 0.91 3.45 -1.88
CA ASP A 64 -0.50 3.42 -1.50
C ASP A 64 -1.20 2.23 -2.16
N VAL A 65 -1.59 1.24 -1.36
CA VAL A 65 -2.24 0.01 -1.84
C VAL A 65 -3.62 0.30 -2.43
N LEU A 66 -4.29 1.38 -2.01
CA LEU A 66 -5.58 1.76 -2.58
C LEU A 66 -5.44 2.28 -4.02
N GLU A 67 -4.35 3.00 -4.33
CA GLU A 67 -4.04 3.43 -5.69
C GLU A 67 -3.68 2.23 -6.57
N LEU A 68 -2.89 1.28 -6.06
CA LEU A 68 -2.60 0.02 -6.75
C LEU A 68 -3.88 -0.78 -7.03
N PHE A 69 -4.79 -0.88 -6.06
CA PHE A 69 -6.08 -1.52 -6.25
C PHE A 69 -6.88 -0.85 -7.38
N ALA A 70 -6.96 0.48 -7.38
CA ALA A 70 -7.67 1.23 -8.41
C ALA A 70 -7.07 1.06 -9.81
N PHE A 71 -5.74 0.91 -9.90
CA PHE A 71 -5.04 0.62 -11.14
C PHE A 71 -5.33 -0.79 -11.66
N VAL A 72 -5.19 -1.81 -10.80
CA VAL A 72 -5.36 -3.22 -11.21
C VAL A 72 -6.83 -3.59 -11.41
N ARG A 73 -7.74 -3.00 -10.64
CA ARG A 73 -9.19 -3.27 -10.67
C ARG A 73 -9.97 -1.97 -10.89
N PRO A 74 -9.85 -1.35 -12.07
CA PRO A 74 -10.52 -0.09 -12.35
C PRO A 74 -12.05 -0.22 -12.21
N ALA A 75 -12.69 0.84 -11.69
CA ALA A 75 -14.13 0.92 -11.44
C ALA A 75 -14.70 -0.16 -10.50
N ARG A 76 -13.86 -0.75 -9.63
CA ARG A 76 -14.32 -1.63 -8.54
C ARG A 76 -14.29 -0.90 -7.21
N PHE A 77 -15.29 -1.16 -6.39
CA PHE A 77 -15.41 -0.56 -5.06
C PHE A 77 -14.54 -1.30 -4.04
N ALA A 78 -13.87 -0.54 -3.18
CA ALA A 78 -13.25 -1.01 -1.95
C ALA A 78 -13.33 0.10 -0.89
N LEU A 79 -13.50 -0.27 0.37
CA LEU A 79 -13.36 0.69 1.46
C LEU A 79 -11.86 1.09 1.57
N PRO A 80 -11.54 2.38 1.80
CA PRO A 80 -10.16 2.87 1.84
C PRO A 80 -9.50 2.58 3.19
N THR A 81 -9.52 1.31 3.60
CA THR A 81 -8.93 0.80 4.83
C THR A 81 -8.25 -0.55 4.57
N PRO A 82 -7.26 -0.97 5.39
CA PRO A 82 -6.63 -2.28 5.24
C PRO A 82 -7.66 -3.42 5.25
N ARG A 83 -8.60 -3.39 6.20
CA ARG A 83 -9.72 -4.36 6.26
C ARG A 83 -10.59 -4.32 5.00
N GLY A 84 -10.89 -3.13 4.49
CA GLY A 84 -11.69 -2.91 3.29
C GLY A 84 -11.07 -3.49 2.02
N LEU A 85 -9.76 -3.32 1.88
CA LEU A 85 -8.98 -3.93 0.79
C LEU A 85 -8.90 -5.44 0.96
N ALA A 86 -8.67 -5.95 2.17
CA ALA A 86 -8.68 -7.39 2.43
C ALA A 86 -10.02 -8.02 2.04
N GLU A 87 -11.14 -7.39 2.39
CA GLU A 87 -12.48 -7.84 2.00
C GLU A 87 -12.68 -7.82 0.47
N ALA A 88 -12.30 -6.72 -0.20
CA ALA A 88 -12.44 -6.59 -1.65
C ALA A 88 -11.54 -7.57 -2.46
N LEU A 89 -10.50 -8.09 -1.82
CA LEU A 89 -9.55 -9.06 -2.38
C LEU A 89 -9.80 -10.49 -1.91
N ASP A 90 -10.84 -10.74 -1.11
CA ASP A 90 -11.14 -12.05 -0.51
C ASP A 90 -9.96 -12.62 0.31
N LEU A 91 -9.28 -11.75 1.07
CA LEU A 91 -8.17 -12.09 1.96
C LEU A 91 -8.65 -12.25 3.40
N ALA A 92 -7.80 -12.87 4.23
CA ALA A 92 -8.04 -12.97 5.66
C ALA A 92 -8.22 -11.56 6.27
N LEU A 93 -9.36 -11.37 6.95
CA LEU A 93 -9.72 -10.06 7.49
C LEU A 93 -8.88 -9.74 8.74
N PRO A 94 -8.17 -8.60 8.76
CA PRO A 94 -7.41 -8.20 9.94
C PRO A 94 -8.36 -7.74 11.06
N GLY A 95 -7.95 -8.02 12.30
CA GLY A 95 -8.65 -7.60 13.52
C GLY A 95 -7.81 -6.74 14.47
N THR A 96 -6.53 -6.53 14.17
CA THR A 96 -5.58 -5.73 14.96
C THR A 96 -4.70 -4.89 14.02
N LEU A 97 -4.00 -3.87 14.52
CA LEU A 97 -3.18 -2.98 13.68
C LEU A 97 -2.01 -3.72 13.02
N GLU A 98 -1.42 -4.68 13.73
CA GLU A 98 -0.35 -5.56 13.24
C GLU A 98 -0.86 -6.39 12.06
N ARG A 99 -2.04 -6.99 12.22
CA ARG A 99 -2.69 -7.77 11.14
C ARG A 99 -3.11 -6.87 9.98
N GLU A 100 -3.50 -5.62 10.25
CA GLU A 100 -3.74 -4.65 9.20
C GLU A 100 -2.46 -4.37 8.40
N ALA A 101 -1.30 -4.19 9.05
CA ALA A 101 -0.03 -3.98 8.37
C ALA A 101 0.39 -5.20 7.52
N GLU A 102 0.25 -6.42 8.06
CA GLU A 102 0.45 -7.65 7.30
C GLU A 102 -0.50 -7.74 6.09
N SER A 103 -1.76 -7.34 6.26
CA SER A 103 -2.76 -7.37 5.19
C SER A 103 -2.42 -6.44 4.03
N LEU A 104 -1.71 -5.33 4.28
CA LEU A 104 -1.23 -4.45 3.21
C LEU A 104 -0.20 -5.14 2.32
N LEU A 105 0.72 -5.91 2.91
CA LEU A 105 1.68 -6.70 2.15
C LEU A 105 0.96 -7.78 1.33
N ALA A 106 0.03 -8.51 1.95
CA ALA A 106 -0.76 -9.53 1.28
C ALA A 106 -1.59 -8.96 0.12
N ALA A 107 -2.28 -7.84 0.33
CA ALA A 107 -3.07 -7.15 -0.69
C ALA A 107 -2.20 -6.68 -1.86
N SER A 108 -1.04 -6.07 -1.57
CA SER A 108 -0.09 -5.64 -2.60
C SER A 108 0.40 -6.82 -3.43
N ALA A 109 0.77 -7.93 -2.78
CA ALA A 109 1.25 -9.12 -3.47
C ALA A 109 0.17 -9.74 -4.37
N ALA A 110 -1.07 -9.81 -3.89
CA ALA A 110 -2.20 -10.34 -4.66
C ALA A 110 -2.49 -9.49 -5.91
N LEU A 111 -2.49 -8.16 -5.76
CA LEU A 111 -2.73 -7.22 -6.87
C LEU A 111 -1.63 -7.29 -7.94
N LEU A 112 -0.37 -7.35 -7.52
CA LEU A 112 0.78 -7.48 -8.44
C LEU A 112 0.80 -8.85 -9.14
N ALA A 113 0.44 -9.92 -8.42
CA ALA A 113 0.30 -11.24 -9.02
C ALA A 113 -0.81 -11.27 -10.09
N GLU A 114 -1.98 -10.70 -9.78
CA GLU A 114 -3.09 -10.59 -10.71
C GLU A 114 -2.70 -9.81 -11.98
N LEU A 115 -1.92 -8.74 -11.83
CA LEU A 115 -1.41 -7.98 -12.98
C LEU A 115 -0.41 -8.80 -13.81
N SER A 116 0.51 -9.50 -13.16
CA SER A 116 1.51 -10.35 -13.82
C SER A 116 0.88 -11.51 -14.60
N GLU A 117 -0.20 -12.11 -14.07
CA GLU A 117 -0.96 -13.16 -14.76
C GLU A 117 -1.64 -12.63 -16.02
N ARG A 118 -2.19 -11.41 -15.99
CA ARG A 118 -2.79 -10.76 -17.17
C ARG A 118 -1.73 -10.48 -18.24
N ALA A 119 -0.57 -9.96 -17.85
CA ALA A 119 0.53 -9.64 -18.75
C ALA A 119 1.13 -10.88 -19.44
N GLY A 120 1.08 -12.05 -18.78
CA GLY A 120 1.50 -13.33 -19.37
C GLY A 120 0.51 -13.94 -20.37
N GLY A 121 -0.72 -13.41 -20.46
CA GLY A 121 -1.73 -13.80 -21.45
C GLY A 121 -1.80 -12.84 -22.65
N LEU A 122 -2.96 -12.79 -23.35
CA LEU A 122 -3.26 -11.75 -24.35
C LEU A 122 -3.53 -10.36 -23.71
N GLY A 123 -3.18 -10.18 -22.43
CA GLY A 123 -3.72 -9.14 -21.56
C GLY A 123 -2.91 -7.84 -21.51
N ASP A 124 -3.63 -6.77 -21.86
CA ASP A 124 -3.49 -5.37 -21.46
C ASP A 124 -2.29 -4.56 -21.97
N ALA A 125 -2.23 -4.37 -23.29
CA ALA A 125 -1.34 -3.38 -23.92
C ALA A 125 -1.51 -1.93 -23.40
N GLN A 126 -2.58 -1.63 -22.65
CA GLN A 126 -2.90 -0.29 -22.16
C GLN A 126 -2.41 -0.02 -20.74
N ALA A 127 -2.09 -1.05 -19.95
CA ALA A 127 -1.58 -0.88 -18.59
C ALA A 127 -0.23 -0.14 -18.56
N ALA A 128 0.70 -0.50 -19.44
CA ALA A 128 2.06 0.08 -19.46
C ALA A 128 2.07 1.60 -19.80
N PRO A 129 1.32 2.10 -20.81
CA PRO A 129 1.18 3.54 -21.01
C PRO A 129 0.60 4.30 -19.81
N VAL A 130 -0.40 3.73 -19.11
CA VAL A 130 -1.01 4.34 -17.92
C VAL A 130 -0.02 4.37 -16.76
N ALA A 131 0.68 3.25 -16.49
CA ALA A 131 1.72 3.19 -15.46
C ALA A 131 2.83 4.23 -15.72
N ARG A 132 3.28 4.38 -16.97
CA ARG A 132 4.26 5.40 -17.35
C ARG A 132 3.75 6.83 -17.12
N ALA A 133 2.48 7.11 -17.44
CA ALA A 133 1.90 8.42 -17.18
C ALA A 133 1.82 8.72 -15.67
N MET A 134 1.43 7.73 -14.86
CA MET A 134 1.39 7.85 -13.40
C MET A 134 2.79 7.98 -12.79
N GLN A 135 3.81 7.33 -13.36
CA GLN A 135 5.21 7.48 -12.95
C GLN A 135 5.70 8.92 -13.07
N LEU A 136 5.34 9.62 -14.16
CA LEU A 136 5.66 11.04 -14.34
C LEU A 136 5.00 11.93 -13.26
N GLY A 137 3.89 11.47 -12.69
CA GLY A 137 3.24 12.07 -11.52
C GLY A 137 3.81 11.62 -10.17
N GLY A 138 4.86 10.80 -10.15
CA GLY A 138 5.54 10.31 -8.94
C GLY A 138 4.90 9.08 -8.30
N TRP A 139 4.08 8.32 -9.02
CA TRP A 139 3.44 7.11 -8.50
C TRP A 139 4.45 5.99 -8.24
N PRO A 140 4.69 5.59 -6.97
CA PRO A 140 5.81 4.70 -6.64
C PRO A 140 5.67 3.28 -7.19
N TRP A 141 4.45 2.80 -7.43
CA TRP A 141 4.21 1.43 -7.94
C TRP A 141 4.61 1.24 -9.41
N ALA A 142 4.85 2.32 -10.17
CA ALA A 142 5.04 2.26 -11.61
C ALA A 142 6.17 1.31 -12.08
N ASP A 143 7.24 1.17 -11.30
CA ASP A 143 8.37 0.28 -11.65
C ASP A 143 8.09 -1.21 -11.35
N LEU A 144 6.97 -1.51 -10.69
CA LEU A 144 6.57 -2.85 -10.26
C LEU A 144 5.35 -3.37 -11.03
N VAL A 145 4.70 -2.55 -11.85
CA VAL A 145 3.49 -2.89 -12.62
C VAL A 145 3.78 -3.06 -14.11
#